data_AF-A0A959EH73-F1
#
_entry.id   AF-A0A959EH73-F1
#
_cell.length_a   1.000
_cell.length_b   1.000
_cell.length_c   1.000
_cell.angle_alpha   90.00
_cell.angle_beta   90.00
_cell.angle_gamma   90.00
#
_symmetry.space_group_name_H-M   'P 1'
#
loop_
_entity.id
_entity.type
_entity.pdbx_description
1 polymer ?
#
loop_
_entity_poly.entity_id
_entity_poly.type
_entity_poly.pdbx_seq_one_letter_code
_entity_poly.pdbx_strand_id
1 'polypeptide(L)'
;MKMLRFVEKQPRRGTLLEAMQYASDMSNLRLDFHGSLAPLNQTQKFAELSEPARFDGTLRDYQRKGFSWLSFMERLGLGACLADDMGLGKTIQTLALMCELKEQERLSPTLLVCPTSVLGNWQREAEKFAPGLRVELHHGDRIKDVALFEKNLQNLDVLLTSYALITR
;
A
#
# COMPACT_ATOMS: atom_id res chain seq x y z
N MET A 1 -20.96 -31.81 0.98
CA MET A 1 -21.97 -30.97 0.28
C MET A 1 -22.39 -29.84 1.21
N LYS A 2 -22.55 -28.62 0.66
CA LYS A 2 -22.40 -27.27 1.27
C LYS A 2 -20.90 -26.91 1.38
N MET A 3 -20.22 -26.24 0.44
CA MET A 3 -20.55 -25.17 -0.53
C MET A 3 -21.33 -24.02 0.09
N LEU A 4 -20.62 -23.13 0.77
CA LEU A 4 -20.98 -21.73 0.89
C LEU A 4 -20.01 -20.95 0.00
N ARG A 5 -20.51 -20.59 -1.18
CA ARG A 5 -19.90 -19.62 -2.08
C ARG A 5 -20.05 -18.24 -1.44
N PHE A 6 -18.93 -17.56 -1.19
CA PHE A 6 -18.91 -16.11 -1.27
C PHE A 6 -18.19 -15.76 -2.56
N VAL A 7 -18.97 -15.54 -3.62
CA VAL A 7 -18.50 -14.83 -4.81
C VAL A 7 -18.66 -13.36 -4.47
N GLU A 8 -17.64 -12.73 -3.90
CA GLU A 8 -17.60 -11.28 -3.84
C GLU A 8 -16.85 -10.77 -5.08
N LYS A 9 -17.65 -10.33 -6.06
CA LYS A 9 -17.18 -9.60 -7.22
C LYS A 9 -16.70 -8.23 -6.75
N GLN A 10 -15.54 -7.82 -7.26
CA GLN A 10 -14.89 -6.49 -7.12
C GLN A 10 -14.00 -6.35 -5.88
N PRO A 11 -12.72 -5.93 -6.03
CA PRO A 11 -11.98 -5.38 -4.90
C PRO A 11 -12.69 -4.08 -4.51
N ARG A 12 -13.38 -4.06 -3.37
CA ARG A 12 -13.97 -2.83 -2.84
C ARG A 12 -12.80 -1.85 -2.62
N ARG A 13 -12.85 -0.67 -3.24
CA ARG A 13 -12.07 0.49 -2.77
C ARG A 13 -12.59 0.83 -1.38
N GLY A 14 -12.02 0.19 -0.37
CA GLY A 14 -12.43 0.37 1.02
C GLY A 14 -11.85 1.64 1.65
N THR A 15 -12.40 2.03 2.78
CA THR A 15 -11.88 3.14 3.61
C THR A 15 -10.65 2.70 4.40
N LEU A 16 -9.85 3.65 4.92
CA LEU A 16 -8.76 3.33 5.85
C LEU A 16 -9.26 2.62 7.12
N LEU A 17 -10.48 2.93 7.56
CA LEU A 17 -11.09 2.26 8.70
C LEU A 17 -11.37 0.78 8.41
N GLU A 18 -11.94 0.48 7.23
CA GLU A 18 -12.15 -0.90 6.77
C GLU A 18 -10.81 -1.65 6.62
N ALA A 19 -9.78 -0.98 6.10
CA ALA A 19 -8.44 -1.56 5.99
C ALA A 19 -7.84 -1.86 7.38
N MET A 20 -8.03 -0.98 8.36
CA MET A 20 -7.59 -1.21 9.74
C MET A 20 -8.33 -2.37 10.39
N GLN A 21 -9.65 -2.45 10.23
CA GLN A 21 -10.47 -3.57 10.73
C GLN A 21 -10.02 -4.89 10.11
N TYR A 22 -9.88 -4.93 8.79
CA TYR A 22 -9.41 -6.11 8.07
C TYR A 22 -8.02 -6.56 8.55
N ALA A 23 -7.09 -5.62 8.73
CA ALA A 23 -5.74 -5.92 9.18
C ALA A 23 -5.66 -6.40 10.64
N SER A 24 -6.56 -5.92 11.50
CA SER A 24 -6.74 -6.45 12.86
C SER A 24 -7.22 -7.90 12.83
N ASP A 25 -8.20 -8.22 11.98
CA ASP A 25 -8.72 -9.57 11.82
C ASP A 25 -7.70 -10.53 11.17
N MET A 26 -6.79 -9.97 10.36
CA MET A 26 -5.77 -10.70 9.61
C MET A 26 -4.74 -11.40 10.51
N SER A 27 -4.64 -11.04 11.80
CA SER A 27 -3.81 -11.77 12.77
C SER A 27 -4.25 -13.24 12.96
N ASN A 28 -5.44 -13.61 12.47
CA ASN A 28 -5.99 -14.97 12.51
C ASN A 28 -6.14 -15.63 11.12
N LEU A 29 -5.60 -15.04 10.04
CA LEU A 29 -5.87 -15.50 8.67
C LEU A 29 -4.99 -16.68 8.22
N ARG A 30 -5.62 -17.67 7.59
CA ARG A 30 -4.95 -18.62 6.68
C ARG A 30 -4.76 -17.96 5.31
N LEU A 31 -3.61 -18.19 4.67
CA LEU A 31 -3.34 -17.74 3.30
C LEU A 31 -4.20 -18.51 2.31
N ASP A 32 -5.39 -17.98 2.03
CA ASP A 32 -6.26 -18.51 0.99
C ASP A 32 -6.09 -17.63 -0.27
N PHE A 33 -5.58 -18.22 -1.36
CA PHE A 33 -5.48 -17.56 -2.66
C PHE A 33 -6.90 -17.31 -3.21
N HIS A 34 -7.41 -16.10 -3.01
CA HIS A 34 -8.74 -15.67 -3.47
C HIS A 34 -8.72 -14.96 -4.85
N GLY A 35 -7.55 -14.84 -5.48
CA GLY A 35 -7.39 -14.19 -6.78
C GLY A 35 -7.68 -15.12 -7.96
N SER A 36 -8.46 -14.65 -8.93
CA SER A 36 -8.56 -15.32 -10.22
C SER A 36 -7.25 -15.12 -11.00
N LEU A 37 -6.67 -16.18 -11.56
CA LEU A 37 -5.53 -16.08 -12.46
C LEU A 37 -5.94 -15.58 -13.87
N ALA A 38 -7.22 -15.32 -14.11
CA ALA A 38 -7.72 -14.83 -15.40
C ALA A 38 -7.00 -13.58 -15.95
N PRO A 39 -6.54 -12.61 -15.13
CA PRO A 39 -5.75 -11.47 -15.62
C PRO A 39 -4.40 -11.90 -16.24
N LEU A 40 -3.82 -13.03 -15.83
CA LEU A 40 -2.57 -13.55 -16.41
C LEU A 40 -2.73 -14.06 -17.85
N ASN A 41 -3.97 -14.33 -18.29
CA ASN A 41 -4.24 -14.65 -19.70
C ASN A 41 -4.31 -13.40 -20.59
N GLN A 42 -4.28 -12.19 -20.02
CA GLN A 42 -4.14 -10.96 -20.80
C GLN A 42 -2.68 -10.74 -21.12
N THR A 43 -2.37 -10.46 -22.38
CA THR A 43 -1.02 -10.18 -22.88
C THR A 43 -0.53 -8.80 -22.46
N GLN A 44 -0.59 -8.48 -21.16
CA GLN A 44 0.03 -7.26 -20.65
C GLN A 44 1.55 -7.45 -20.65
N LYS A 45 2.26 -6.58 -21.37
CA LYS A 45 3.72 -6.60 -21.41
C LYS A 45 4.28 -5.81 -20.25
N PHE A 46 5.31 -6.36 -19.62
CA PHE A 46 6.16 -5.61 -18.72
C PHE A 46 6.93 -4.54 -19.53
N ALA A 47 7.01 -3.33 -18.98
CA ALA A 47 7.81 -2.24 -19.50
C ALA A 47 8.42 -1.47 -18.32
N GLU A 48 9.68 -1.08 -18.47
CA GLU A 48 10.31 -0.18 -17.50
C GLU A 48 9.70 1.22 -17.62
N LEU A 49 9.37 1.81 -16.48
CA LEU A 49 8.74 3.12 -16.37
C LEU A 49 9.78 4.20 -16.05
N SER A 50 9.49 5.44 -16.46
CA SER A 50 10.15 6.62 -15.92
C SER A 50 9.67 6.92 -14.51
N GLU A 51 10.42 7.72 -13.75
CA GLU A 51 9.95 8.21 -12.45
C GLU A 51 8.63 8.99 -12.61
N PRO A 52 7.72 8.89 -11.63
CA PRO A 52 6.53 9.74 -11.57
C PRO A 52 6.91 11.22 -11.45
N ALA A 53 6.10 12.12 -12.01
CA ALA A 53 6.40 13.56 -12.03
C ALA A 53 6.46 14.20 -10.63
N ARG A 54 5.73 13.63 -9.65
CA ARG A 54 5.63 14.09 -8.26
C ARG A 54 6.53 13.31 -7.31
N PHE A 55 7.39 12.45 -7.84
CA PHE A 55 8.44 11.79 -7.07
C PHE A 55 9.69 12.69 -7.04
N ASP A 56 10.11 13.11 -5.85
CA ASP A 56 11.23 14.03 -5.65
C ASP A 56 12.54 13.26 -5.43
N GLY A 57 13.10 12.76 -6.53
CA GLY A 57 14.37 12.03 -6.54
C GLY A 57 14.64 11.33 -7.86
N THR A 58 15.79 10.68 -7.95
CA THR A 58 16.16 9.84 -9.09
C THR A 58 16.30 8.40 -8.65
N LEU A 59 15.58 7.50 -9.31
CA LEU A 59 15.67 6.07 -9.02
C LEU A 59 16.93 5.50 -9.67
N ARG A 60 17.67 4.67 -8.93
CA ARG A 60 18.72 3.84 -9.52
C ARG A 60 18.09 2.81 -10.46
N ASP A 61 18.85 2.32 -11.44
CA ASP A 61 18.32 1.39 -12.47
C ASP A 61 17.60 0.17 -11.87
N TYR A 62 18.15 -0.42 -10.82
CA TYR A 62 17.52 -1.56 -10.14
C TYR A 62 16.24 -1.16 -9.38
N GLN A 63 16.19 0.05 -8.82
CA GLN A 63 14.99 0.57 -8.15
C GLN A 63 13.89 0.89 -9.16
N ARG A 64 14.26 1.43 -10.33
CA ARG A 64 13.34 1.64 -11.45
C ARG A 64 12.71 0.33 -11.89
N LYS A 65 13.50 -0.73 -12.03
CA LYS A 65 13.00 -2.08 -12.36
C LYS A 65 12.03 -2.59 -11.29
N GLY A 66 12.39 -2.49 -10.01
CA GLY A 66 11.53 -2.90 -8.90
C GLY A 66 10.21 -2.13 -8.83
N PHE A 67 10.25 -0.80 -8.94
CA PHE A 67 9.07 0.05 -9.06
C PHE A 67 8.20 -0.32 -10.29
N SER A 68 8.82 -0.48 -11.46
CA SER A 68 8.11 -0.86 -12.70
C SER A 68 7.42 -2.21 -12.55
N TRP A 69 8.06 -3.15 -11.86
CA TRP A 69 7.51 -4.47 -11.57
C TRP A 69 6.33 -4.38 -10.60
N LEU A 70 6.45 -3.58 -9.53
CA LEU A 70 5.33 -3.32 -8.62
C LEU A 70 4.12 -2.72 -9.34
N SER A 71 4.34 -1.71 -10.19
CA SER A 71 3.27 -1.10 -11.00
C SER A 71 2.65 -2.11 -11.97
N PHE A 72 3.45 -3.00 -12.55
CA PHE A 72 2.94 -4.09 -13.38
C PHE A 72 2.07 -5.08 -12.60
N MET A 73 2.47 -5.50 -11.40
CA MET A 73 1.68 -6.37 -10.52
C MET A 73 0.34 -5.72 -10.14
N GLU A 74 0.36 -4.42 -9.83
CA GLU A 74 -0.84 -3.64 -9.52
C GLU A 74 -1.78 -3.54 -10.74
N ARG A 75 -1.26 -3.35 -11.95
CA ARG A 75 -2.07 -3.37 -13.19
C ARG A 75 -2.72 -4.73 -13.46
N LEU A 76 -2.10 -5.81 -13.02
CA LEU A 76 -2.67 -7.16 -13.08
C LEU A 76 -3.69 -7.44 -11.96
N GLY A 77 -3.80 -6.55 -10.96
CA GLY A 77 -4.61 -6.76 -9.77
C GLY A 77 -4.05 -7.85 -8.84
N LEU A 78 -2.73 -8.03 -8.85
CA LEU A 78 -2.03 -9.04 -8.06
C LEU A 78 -1.25 -8.40 -6.92
N GLY A 79 -1.25 -9.07 -5.76
CA GLY A 79 -0.35 -8.72 -4.67
C GLY A 79 1.12 -8.98 -5.05
N ALA A 80 2.03 -8.21 -4.45
CA ALA A 80 3.46 -8.31 -4.70
C ALA A 80 4.26 -8.45 -3.40
N CYS A 81 5.30 -9.29 -3.42
CA CYS A 81 6.28 -9.38 -2.35
C CYS A 81 7.63 -8.88 -2.89
N LEU A 82 8.02 -7.66 -2.52
CA LEU A 82 9.30 -7.09 -2.90
C LEU A 82 10.39 -7.55 -1.91
N ALA A 83 11.02 -8.67 -2.22
CA ALA A 83 12.00 -9.36 -1.37
C ALA A 83 13.47 -9.00 -1.70
N ASP A 84 13.71 -7.77 -2.17
CA ASP A 84 15.06 -7.25 -2.41
C ASP A 84 15.90 -7.24 -1.12
N ASP A 85 17.22 -7.32 -1.27
CA ASP A 85 18.16 -7.21 -0.15
C ASP A 85 17.97 -5.92 0.68
N MET A 86 18.42 -5.98 1.93
CA MET A 86 18.43 -4.82 2.82
C MET A 86 19.29 -3.69 2.23
N GLY A 87 18.81 -2.45 2.32
CA GLY A 87 19.52 -1.29 1.78
C GLY A 87 19.27 -0.97 0.30
N LEU A 88 18.56 -1.82 -0.45
CA LEU A 88 18.20 -1.53 -1.85
C LEU A 88 17.05 -0.51 -2.01
N GLY A 89 16.56 0.07 -0.91
CA GLY A 89 15.59 1.17 -0.95
C GLY A 89 14.19 0.73 -1.36
N LYS A 90 13.70 -0.39 -0.80
CA LYS A 90 12.32 -0.87 -0.98
C LYS A 90 11.29 0.21 -0.67
N THR A 91 11.51 0.99 0.39
CA THR A 91 10.70 2.15 0.76
C THR A 91 10.56 3.14 -0.38
N ILE A 92 11.68 3.56 -0.99
CA ILE A 92 11.70 4.48 -2.12
C ILE A 92 10.94 3.91 -3.33
N GLN A 93 11.11 2.62 -3.64
CA GLN A 93 10.38 1.96 -4.73
C GLN A 93 8.86 1.95 -4.48
N THR A 94 8.44 1.72 -3.24
CA THR A 94 7.01 1.77 -2.85
C THR A 94 6.46 3.19 -2.90
N LEU A 95 7.22 4.20 -2.47
CA LEU A 95 6.80 5.60 -2.58
C LEU A 95 6.66 6.04 -4.03
N ALA A 96 7.56 5.61 -4.92
CA ALA A 96 7.43 5.84 -6.37
C ALA A 96 6.13 5.20 -6.92
N LEU A 97 5.80 3.98 -6.51
CA LEU A 97 4.51 3.36 -6.85
C LEU A 97 3.32 4.21 -6.40
N MET A 98 3.32 4.67 -5.15
CA MET A 98 2.21 5.49 -4.64
C MET A 98 2.08 6.82 -5.40
N CYS A 99 3.20 7.46 -5.76
CA CYS A 99 3.18 8.66 -6.59
C CYS A 99 2.60 8.39 -7.98
N GLU A 100 3.01 7.31 -8.65
CA GLU A 100 2.46 6.91 -9.96
C GLU A 100 0.95 6.70 -9.89
N LEU A 101 0.50 5.94 -8.90
CA LEU A 101 -0.93 5.67 -8.70
C LEU A 101 -1.70 6.95 -8.38
N LYS A 102 -1.10 7.89 -7.65
CA LYS A 102 -1.75 9.17 -7.33
C LYS A 102 -1.89 10.06 -8.56
N GLU A 103 -0.85 10.13 -9.39
CA GLU A 103 -0.88 10.88 -10.65
C GLU A 103 -1.93 10.34 -11.62
N GLN A 104 -2.17 9.04 -11.60
CA GLN A 104 -3.20 8.39 -12.40
C GLN A 104 -4.61 8.41 -11.77
N GLU A 105 -4.78 9.08 -10.62
CA GLU A 105 -6.05 9.09 -9.85
C GLU A 105 -6.53 7.68 -9.47
N ARG A 106 -5.57 6.74 -9.32
CA ARG A 106 -5.79 5.34 -8.98
C ARG A 106 -5.42 5.01 -7.54
N LEU A 107 -4.64 5.87 -6.87
CA LEU A 107 -4.27 5.67 -5.49
C LEU A 107 -5.53 5.66 -4.62
N SER A 108 -5.75 4.53 -3.95
CA SER A 108 -6.80 4.39 -2.95
C SER A 108 -6.19 4.61 -1.56
N PRO A 109 -7.01 4.96 -0.55
CA PRO A 109 -6.50 5.15 0.80
C PRO A 109 -5.71 3.92 1.26
N THR A 110 -4.44 4.12 1.60
CA THR A 110 -3.46 3.04 1.82
C THR A 110 -3.08 2.93 3.29
N LEU A 111 -3.17 1.72 3.85
CA LEU A 111 -2.69 1.44 5.21
C LEU A 111 -1.28 0.82 5.14
N LEU A 112 -0.30 1.50 5.72
CA LEU A 112 1.07 1.03 5.80
C LEU A 112 1.38 0.56 7.23
N VAL A 113 1.73 -0.71 7.35
CA VAL A 113 2.03 -1.35 8.64
C VAL A 113 3.49 -1.78 8.68
N CYS A 114 4.23 -1.36 9.70
CA CYS A 114 5.65 -1.72 9.85
C CYS A 114 6.08 -1.77 11.33
N PRO A 115 7.29 -2.25 11.66
CA PRO A 115 7.82 -2.16 13.02
C PRO A 115 7.88 -0.70 13.52
N THR A 116 7.62 -0.48 14.81
CA THR A 116 7.63 0.88 15.41
C THR A 116 8.95 1.62 15.15
N SER A 117 10.07 0.91 15.17
CA SER A 117 11.40 1.48 14.98
C SER A 117 11.64 2.11 13.59
N VAL A 118 10.84 1.75 12.58
CA VAL A 118 11.02 2.26 11.21
C VAL A 118 9.94 3.26 10.78
N LEU A 119 8.93 3.53 11.63
CA LEU A 119 7.88 4.51 11.33
C LEU A 119 8.45 5.89 11.02
N GLY A 120 9.36 6.39 11.86
CA GLY A 120 10.01 7.68 11.65
C GLY A 120 10.94 7.70 10.42
N ASN A 121 11.39 6.54 9.93
CA ASN A 121 12.11 6.48 8.65
C ASN A 121 11.15 6.62 7.47
N TRP A 122 10.03 5.90 7.48
CA TRP A 122 8.99 6.00 6.46
C TRP A 122 8.45 7.43 6.32
N GLN A 123 8.18 8.09 7.45
CA GLN A 123 7.71 9.48 7.42
C GLN A 123 8.73 10.42 6.77
N ARG A 124 10.00 10.36 7.19
CA ARG A 124 11.07 11.18 6.60
C ARG A 124 11.30 10.90 5.12
N GLU A 125 11.24 9.64 4.69
CA GLU A 125 11.38 9.28 3.28
C GLU A 125 10.17 9.74 2.46
N ALA A 126 8.95 9.66 3.00
CA ALA A 126 7.76 10.20 2.34
C ALA A 126 7.83 11.72 2.18
N GLU A 127 8.18 12.45 3.24
CA GLU A 127 8.38 13.91 3.19
C GLU A 127 9.46 14.31 2.18
N LYS A 128 10.52 13.52 2.06
CA LYS A 128 11.64 13.78 1.14
C LYS A 128 11.33 13.42 -0.31
N PHE A 129 10.85 12.21 -0.58
CA PHE A 129 10.75 11.65 -1.93
C PHE A 129 9.34 11.73 -2.51
N ALA A 130 8.33 11.97 -1.68
CA ALA A 130 6.94 12.03 -2.09
C ALA A 130 6.17 13.13 -1.33
N PRO A 131 6.65 14.39 -1.32
CA PRO A 131 6.03 15.48 -0.54
C PRO A 131 4.58 15.77 -0.95
N GLY A 132 4.16 15.32 -2.13
CA GLY A 132 2.78 15.40 -2.59
C GLY A 132 1.84 14.37 -1.97
N LEU A 133 2.32 13.34 -1.25
CA LEU A 133 1.49 12.36 -0.55
C LEU A 133 1.10 12.87 0.84
N ARG A 134 -0.18 12.75 1.18
CA ARG A 134 -0.72 13.06 2.51
C ARG A 134 -0.57 11.83 3.39
N VAL A 135 0.54 11.83 4.13
CA VAL A 135 0.97 10.71 4.97
C VAL A 135 0.80 11.09 6.44
N GLU A 136 0.03 10.31 7.20
CA GLU A 136 -0.16 10.55 8.63
C GLU A 136 0.31 9.35 9.46
N LEU A 137 1.03 9.64 10.53
CA LEU A 137 1.48 8.64 11.50
C LEU A 137 0.41 8.43 12.58
N HIS A 138 -0.20 7.26 12.58
CA HIS A 138 -1.02 6.80 13.69
C HIS A 138 -0.13 6.24 14.80
N HIS A 139 0.14 7.08 15.80
CA HIS A 139 0.92 6.73 16.99
C HIS A 139 0.25 7.27 18.25
N GLY A 140 0.02 6.40 19.25
CA GLY A 140 -0.59 6.76 20.54
C GLY A 140 -1.67 5.78 21.01
N ASP A 141 -2.20 6.00 22.21
CA ASP A 141 -3.29 5.19 22.79
C ASP A 141 -4.67 5.67 22.32
N ARG A 142 -5.54 4.69 22.01
CA ARG A 142 -6.99 4.72 21.70
C ARG A 142 -7.53 5.99 21.03
N ILE A 143 -8.13 5.80 19.86
CA ILE A 143 -8.98 6.79 19.19
C ILE A 143 -10.00 7.34 20.20
N LYS A 144 -9.78 8.58 20.68
CA LYS A 144 -10.61 9.21 21.72
C LYS A 144 -11.92 9.73 21.15
N ASP A 145 -11.90 10.14 19.88
CA ASP A 145 -13.04 10.61 19.12
C ASP A 145 -13.01 9.96 17.74
N VAL A 146 -13.92 8.99 17.55
CA VAL A 146 -14.03 8.21 16.32
C VAL A 146 -14.48 9.08 15.15
N ALA A 147 -15.38 10.04 15.38
CA ALA A 147 -15.90 10.89 14.32
C ALA A 147 -14.83 11.87 13.82
N LEU A 148 -14.02 12.44 14.73
CA LEU A 148 -12.89 13.27 14.35
C LEU A 148 -11.82 12.47 13.61
N PHE A 149 -11.53 11.25 14.08
CA PHE A 149 -10.57 10.36 13.43
C PHE A 149 -11.02 9.97 12.02
N GLU A 150 -12.25 9.50 11.85
CA GLU A 150 -12.83 9.18 10.54
C GLU A 150 -12.78 10.36 9.58
N LYS A 151 -13.08 11.57 10.07
CA LYS A 151 -13.00 12.79 9.26
C LYS A 151 -11.57 13.07 8.79
N ASN A 152 -10.58 12.87 9.65
CA ASN A 152 -9.17 13.07 9.28
C ASN A 152 -8.72 12.05 8.23
N LEU A 153 -9.19 10.80 8.31
CA LEU A 153 -8.88 9.74 7.35
C LEU A 153 -9.35 10.02 5.92
N GLN A 154 -10.43 10.80 5.73
CA GLN A 154 -11.00 11.09 4.40
C GLN A 154 -10.04 11.86 3.48
N ASN A 155 -9.08 12.60 4.06
CA ASN A 155 -8.14 13.42 3.33
C ASN A 155 -6.71 12.85 3.35
N LEU A 156 -6.54 11.56 3.69
CA LEU A 156 -5.24 10.92 3.68
C LEU A 156 -5.06 10.04 2.46
N ASP A 157 -3.82 10.00 1.99
CA ASP A 157 -3.41 9.02 0.99
C ASP A 157 -2.85 7.78 1.69
N VAL A 158 -2.08 7.97 2.77
CA VAL A 158 -1.42 6.90 3.51
C VAL A 158 -1.54 7.09 5.02
N LEU A 159 -1.97 6.05 5.73
CA LEU A 159 -1.90 5.95 7.18
C LEU A 159 -0.76 5.00 7.60
N LEU A 160 0.21 5.50 8.36
CA LEU A 160 1.33 4.70 8.88
C LEU A 160 1.00 4.24 10.29
N THR A 161 1.13 2.95 10.55
CA THR A 161 0.91 2.38 11.88
C THR A 161 1.87 1.24 12.18
N SER A 162 1.92 0.85 13.46
CA SER A 162 2.72 -0.31 13.89
C SER A 162 1.88 -1.58 13.99
N TYR A 163 2.55 -2.74 13.92
CA TYR A 163 1.93 -4.04 14.22
C TYR A 163 1.27 -4.07 15.61
N ALA A 164 1.84 -3.36 16.60
CA ALA A 164 1.32 -3.34 17.96
C ALA A 164 0.01 -2.53 18.10
N LEU A 165 -0.23 -1.56 17.20
CA LEU A 165 -1.42 -0.71 17.25
C LEU A 165 -2.57 -1.28 16.42
N ILE A 166 -2.27 -2.10 15.40
CA ILE A 166 -3.31 -2.67 14.53
C ILE A 166 -4.07 -3.83 15.17
N THR A 167 -3.50 -4.43 16.22
CA THR A 167 -4.04 -5.59 16.94
C THR A 167 -4.79 -5.21 18.23
N ARG A 168 -4.91 -3.91 18.52
CA ARG A 168 -5.56 -3.38 19.73
C ARG A 168 -6.97 -2.87 19.42
#